data_AF-C6T976-F1
#
_entry.id   AF-C6T976-F1
#
_cell.length_a   1.000
_cell.length_b   1.000
_cell.length_c   1.000
_cell.angle_alpha   90.00
_cell.angle_beta   90.00
_cell.angle_gamma   90.00
#
_symmetry.space_group_name_H-M   'P 1'
#
loop_
_entity.id
_entity.type
_entity.pdbx_description
1 polymer ?
#
loop_
_entity_poly.entity_id
_entity_poly.type
_entity_poly.pdbx_seq_one_letter_code
_entity_poly.pdbx_strand_id
1 'polypeptide(L)'
;MKKKEIMVMVPYPAQGHVSPMQKLGWEFVRQGFEAVIVIPKFIHRQIAELQKNDENEMMKWVALPDHEEEEGSNPPEDFFAIESAMENSSITTHLEALLHSLAAEGGHVACLVVDLLASWAIQVSDRLAIPCAGFWPAMFATYLFISAIPHFLQTRLISNSGLPQHEGKFSLEPELPVIQLRICHGLWEQTLQGKQDLNFGKELWRDQVL
;
A
#
# COMPACT_ATOMS: atom_id res chain seq x y z
N MET A 1 -27.08 14.00 19.50
CA MET A 1 -26.07 14.46 18.51
C MET A 1 -25.82 13.31 17.56
N LYS A 2 -25.73 13.54 16.24
CA LYS A 2 -25.32 12.48 15.31
C LYS A 2 -23.84 12.17 15.54
N LYS A 3 -23.49 10.89 15.57
CA LYS A 3 -22.11 10.43 15.65
C LYS A 3 -21.40 10.80 14.33
N LYS A 4 -20.13 11.21 14.41
CA LYS A 4 -19.35 11.59 13.22
C LYS A 4 -18.92 10.31 12.51
N GLU A 5 -19.32 10.12 11.26
CA GLU A 5 -18.97 8.94 10.46
C GLU A 5 -17.63 9.17 9.77
N ILE A 6 -16.68 8.26 9.99
CA ILE A 6 -15.28 8.42 9.60
C ILE A 6 -14.88 7.30 8.64
N MET A 7 -14.32 7.68 7.49
CA MET A 7 -13.63 6.79 6.57
C MET A 7 -12.13 6.90 6.81
N VAL A 8 -11.53 5.81 7.26
CA VAL A 8 -10.08 5.74 7.47
C VAL A 8 -9.46 5.03 6.27
N MET A 9 -8.41 5.61 5.69
CA MET A 9 -7.82 5.16 4.43
C MET A 9 -6.31 4.94 4.61
N VAL A 10 -5.80 3.78 4.20
CA VAL A 10 -4.39 3.40 4.34
C VAL A 10 -3.79 3.15 2.96
N PRO A 11 -3.17 4.17 2.31
CA PRO A 11 -2.55 4.01 1.01
C PRO A 11 -1.21 3.27 1.12
N TYR A 12 -0.82 2.63 0.01
CA TYR A 12 0.57 2.26 -0.18
C TYR A 12 1.41 3.53 -0.43
N PRO A 13 2.62 3.65 0.14
CA PRO A 13 3.40 4.88 0.13
C PRO A 13 4.15 5.15 -1.19
N ALA A 14 3.39 5.15 -2.28
CA ALA A 14 3.84 5.57 -3.59
C ALA A 14 2.86 6.60 -4.17
N GLN A 15 3.36 7.58 -4.93
CA GLN A 15 2.56 8.68 -5.47
C GLN A 15 1.34 8.18 -6.26
N GLY A 16 1.54 7.11 -7.06
CA GLY A 16 0.50 6.47 -7.87
C GLY A 16 -0.62 5.80 -7.06
N HIS A 17 -0.43 5.61 -5.76
CA HIS A 17 -1.40 5.01 -4.84
C HIS A 17 -2.03 6.07 -3.91
N VAL A 18 -1.21 6.98 -3.38
CA VAL A 18 -1.67 8.07 -2.49
C VAL A 18 -2.60 9.03 -3.23
N SER A 19 -2.25 9.46 -4.45
CA SER A 19 -3.05 10.48 -5.16
C SER A 19 -4.46 9.98 -5.51
N PRO A 20 -4.66 8.76 -6.05
CA PRO A 20 -6.00 8.21 -6.24
C PRO A 20 -6.78 8.03 -4.93
N MET A 21 -6.13 7.59 -3.86
CA MET A 21 -6.79 7.43 -2.56
C MET A 21 -7.22 8.78 -1.97
N GLN A 22 -6.43 9.84 -2.14
CA GLN A 22 -6.82 11.19 -1.76
C GLN A 22 -8.06 11.67 -2.52
N LYS A 23 -8.17 11.38 -3.82
CA LYS A 23 -9.37 11.70 -4.62
C LYS A 23 -10.60 10.96 -4.09
N LEU A 24 -10.44 9.69 -3.70
CA LEU A 24 -11.50 8.92 -3.05
C LEU A 24 -11.90 9.54 -1.69
N GLY A 25 -10.92 9.98 -0.89
CA GLY A 25 -11.15 10.71 0.35
C GLY A 25 -12.01 11.95 0.17
N TRP A 26 -11.73 12.76 -0.86
CA TRP A 26 -12.56 13.92 -1.18
C TRP A 26 -13.99 13.56 -1.57
N GLU A 27 -14.22 12.42 -2.24
CA GLU A 27 -15.58 11.96 -2.53
C GLU A 27 -16.31 11.56 -1.23
N PHE A 28 -15.65 10.90 -0.29
CA PHE A 28 -16.24 10.64 1.03
C PHE A 28 -16.62 11.93 1.77
N VAL A 29 -15.76 12.95 1.73
CA VAL A 29 -16.06 14.28 2.31
C VAL A 29 -17.30 14.89 1.66
N ARG A 30 -17.43 14.81 0.33
CA ARG A 30 -18.61 15.31 -0.39
C ARG A 30 -19.90 14.59 -0.01
N GLN A 31 -19.81 13.33 0.40
CA GLN A 31 -20.94 12.51 0.89
C GLN A 31 -21.22 12.72 2.39
N GLY A 32 -20.47 13.60 3.08
CA GLY A 32 -20.69 13.97 4.48
C GLY A 32 -19.93 13.12 5.50
N PHE A 33 -18.97 12.31 5.06
CA PHE A 33 -18.04 11.61 5.95
C PHE A 33 -16.86 12.51 6.31
N GLU A 34 -16.22 12.23 7.44
CA GLU A 34 -14.84 12.65 7.67
C GLU A 34 -13.88 11.67 7.01
N ALA A 35 -12.87 12.20 6.31
CA ALA A 35 -11.84 11.40 5.69
C ALA A 35 -10.54 11.49 6.52
N VAL A 36 -9.96 10.35 6.87
CA VAL A 36 -8.67 10.26 7.55
C VAL A 36 -7.73 9.40 6.70
N ILE A 37 -6.68 9.99 6.15
CA ILE A 37 -5.63 9.27 5.42
C ILE A 37 -4.49 8.98 6.39
N VAL A 38 -4.09 7.72 6.46
CA VAL A 38 -3.09 7.23 7.40
C VAL A 38 -1.84 6.80 6.63
N ILE A 39 -0.73 7.45 6.90
CA ILE A 39 0.55 7.22 6.22
C ILE A 39 1.62 6.81 7.23
N PRO A 40 2.61 6.00 6.84
CA PRO A 40 3.81 5.80 7.64
C PRO A 40 4.56 7.13 7.86
N LYS A 41 5.15 7.32 9.05
CA LYS A 41 5.88 8.54 9.45
C LYS A 41 7.13 8.78 8.61
N PHE A 42 7.80 7.76 8.07
CA PHE A 42 8.97 7.98 7.23
C PHE A 42 8.64 8.77 5.94
N ILE A 43 7.40 8.75 5.46
CA ILE A 43 6.92 9.57 4.31
C ILE A 43 6.38 10.93 4.76
N HIS A 44 6.14 11.10 6.06
CA HIS A 44 5.49 12.29 6.61
C HIS A 44 6.25 13.58 6.31
N ARG A 45 7.58 13.57 6.16
CA ARG A 45 8.32 14.80 5.78
C ARG A 45 7.95 15.29 4.38
N GLN A 46 7.83 14.40 3.41
CA GLN A 46 7.49 14.76 2.04
C GLN A 46 6.02 15.16 1.90
N ILE A 47 5.11 14.52 2.64
CA ILE A 47 3.69 14.90 2.66
C ILE A 47 3.42 16.16 3.50
N ALA A 48 4.15 16.39 4.59
CA ALA A 48 4.05 17.63 5.37
C ALA A 48 4.47 18.86 4.55
N GLU A 49 5.38 18.70 3.58
CA GLU A 49 5.68 19.76 2.61
C GLU A 49 4.52 20.01 1.64
N LEU A 50 3.78 18.99 1.24
CA LEU A 50 2.57 19.11 0.41
C LEU A 50 1.40 19.76 1.16
N GLN A 51 1.42 19.77 2.50
CA GLN A 51 0.33 20.26 3.35
C GLN A 51 0.52 21.65 3.94
N LYS A 52 1.65 22.33 3.69
CA LYS A 52 1.91 23.68 4.23
C LYS A 52 0.84 24.73 3.87
N ASN A 53 -0.07 24.43 2.93
CA ASN A 53 -1.08 25.36 2.42
C ASN A 53 -2.54 24.85 2.46
N ASP A 54 -2.84 23.68 3.04
CA ASP A 54 -4.21 23.12 2.99
C ASP A 54 -4.80 22.94 4.39
N GLU A 55 -5.42 24.02 4.92
CA GLU A 55 -6.10 24.07 6.23
C GLU A 55 -7.51 23.45 6.20
N ASN A 56 -7.76 22.45 5.35
CA ASN A 56 -9.10 21.86 5.26
C ASN A 56 -9.34 20.83 6.36
N GLU A 57 -10.08 21.21 7.40
CA GLU A 57 -10.41 20.36 8.56
C GLU A 57 -11.17 19.06 8.23
N MET A 58 -11.73 18.92 7.01
CA MET A 58 -12.56 17.77 6.64
C MET A 58 -11.79 16.53 6.16
N MET A 59 -10.55 16.69 5.68
CA MET A 59 -9.68 15.58 5.30
C MET A 59 -8.39 15.64 6.10
N LYS A 60 -8.27 14.76 7.09
CA LYS A 60 -7.11 14.70 7.99
C LYS A 60 -6.08 13.73 7.45
N TRP A 61 -4.83 14.06 7.67
CA TRP A 61 -3.71 13.16 7.43
C TRP A 61 -3.04 12.84 8.74
N VAL A 62 -2.78 11.57 8.98
CA VAL A 62 -2.18 11.08 10.23
C VAL A 62 -0.96 10.26 9.88
N ALA A 63 0.18 10.63 10.43
CA ALA A 63 1.39 9.81 10.38
C ALA A 63 1.40 8.80 11.53
N LEU A 64 1.52 7.51 11.18
CA LEU A 64 1.79 6.46 12.16
C LEU A 64 3.29 6.32 12.39
N PRO A 65 3.76 6.18 13.63
CA PRO A 65 5.13 5.83 13.90
C PRO A 65 5.44 4.40 13.40
N ASP A 66 6.50 4.25 12.64
CA ASP A 66 6.87 2.96 12.02
C ASP A 66 7.92 2.24 12.88
N HIS A 67 8.74 3.00 13.61
CA HIS A 67 9.75 2.54 14.56
C HIS A 67 9.91 3.54 15.74
N GLU A 68 10.51 3.08 16.84
CA GLU A 68 11.23 4.00 17.75
C GLU A 68 12.43 4.54 16.97
N GLU A 69 12.20 5.55 16.13
CA GLU A 69 13.29 6.22 15.41
C GLU A 69 14.27 6.81 16.43
N GLU A 70 15.49 6.27 16.50
CA GLU A 70 16.61 7.05 17.02
C GLU A 70 16.72 8.31 16.13
N GLU A 71 16.81 9.48 16.75
CA GLU A 71 16.97 10.76 16.04
C GLU A 71 18.15 10.65 15.05
N GLY A 72 17.87 10.64 13.74
CA GLY A 72 18.89 10.64 12.69
C GLY A 72 18.89 9.45 11.73
N SER A 73 17.98 8.48 11.84
CA SER A 73 17.85 7.42 10.84
C SER A 73 17.40 7.96 9.48
N ASN A 74 18.01 7.48 8.40
CA ASN A 74 17.59 7.80 7.03
C ASN A 74 16.24 7.10 6.71
N PRO A 75 15.39 7.72 5.87
CA PRO A 75 14.19 7.07 5.36
C PRO A 75 14.55 5.80 4.57
N PRO A 76 13.66 4.79 4.52
CA PRO A 76 13.83 3.60 3.69
C PRO A 76 14.19 3.99 2.24
N GLU A 77 15.34 3.52 1.76
CA GLU A 77 15.87 3.94 0.44
C GLU A 77 15.38 3.07 -0.73
N ASP A 78 14.79 1.90 -0.46
CA ASP A 78 14.32 0.98 -1.49
C ASP A 78 13.01 0.28 -1.10
N PHE A 79 12.39 -0.36 -2.10
CA PHE A 79 11.10 -1.04 -1.98
C PHE A 79 11.06 -2.07 -0.85
N PHE A 80 12.13 -2.85 -0.68
CA PHE A 80 12.19 -3.89 0.34
C PHE A 80 12.27 -3.30 1.75
N ALA A 81 12.97 -2.18 1.92
CA ALA A 81 13.01 -1.46 3.19
C ALA A 81 11.64 -0.88 3.55
N ILE A 82 10.87 -0.41 2.58
CA ILE A 82 9.48 0.07 2.77
C ILE A 82 8.56 -1.09 3.16
N GLU A 83 8.59 -2.21 2.43
CA GLU A 83 7.80 -3.40 2.76
C GLU A 83 8.15 -3.90 4.17
N SER A 84 9.43 -4.01 4.50
CA SER A 84 9.88 -4.43 5.83
C SER A 84 9.42 -3.48 6.94
N ALA A 85 9.37 -2.17 6.69
CA ALA A 85 8.87 -1.20 7.66
C ALA A 85 7.35 -1.32 7.85
N MET A 86 6.61 -1.58 6.78
CA MET A 86 5.16 -1.80 6.79
C MET A 86 4.75 -3.13 7.43
N GLU A 87 5.62 -4.14 7.41
CA GLU A 87 5.40 -5.43 8.07
C GLU A 87 5.76 -5.42 9.56
N ASN A 88 6.26 -4.30 10.11
CA ASN A 88 6.60 -4.21 11.52
C ASN A 88 5.35 -4.21 12.42
N SER A 89 5.36 -5.04 13.47
CA SER A 89 4.30 -5.10 14.48
C SER A 89 3.93 -3.75 15.12
N SER A 90 4.86 -2.81 15.25
CA SER A 90 4.63 -1.48 15.83
C SER A 90 3.59 -0.68 15.04
N ILE A 91 3.65 -0.67 13.70
CA ILE A 91 2.75 0.14 12.87
C ILE A 91 1.28 -0.32 13.01
N THR A 92 1.07 -1.63 13.17
CA THR A 92 -0.27 -2.20 13.41
C THR A 92 -0.82 -1.75 14.77
N THR A 93 0.04 -1.67 15.80
CA THR A 93 -0.33 -1.20 17.14
C THR A 93 -0.72 0.28 17.12
N HIS A 94 0.03 1.09 16.37
CA HIS A 94 -0.27 2.51 16.23
C HIS A 94 -1.57 2.75 15.45
N LEU A 95 -1.85 1.96 14.41
CA LEU A 95 -3.13 2.03 13.70
C LEU A 95 -4.31 1.69 14.62
N GLU A 96 -4.18 0.65 15.45
CA GLU A 96 -5.21 0.31 16.44
C GLU A 96 -5.46 1.42 17.45
N ALA A 97 -4.38 1.99 18.00
CA ALA A 97 -4.47 3.09 18.95
C ALA A 97 -5.19 4.31 18.33
N LEU A 98 -4.90 4.63 17.07
CA LEU A 98 -5.59 5.68 16.32
C LEU A 98 -7.09 5.38 16.15
N LEU A 99 -7.45 4.15 15.75
CA LEU A 99 -8.85 3.78 15.56
C LEU A 99 -9.64 3.84 16.89
N HIS A 100 -9.02 3.46 18.00
CA HIS A 100 -9.60 3.61 19.33
C HIS A 100 -9.75 5.08 19.74
N SER A 101 -8.77 5.95 19.46
CA SER A 101 -8.86 7.36 19.81
C SER A 101 -9.98 8.07 19.05
N LEU A 102 -10.13 7.79 17.75
CA LEU A 102 -11.22 8.31 16.92
C LEU A 102 -12.60 7.91 17.47
N ALA A 103 -12.73 6.68 17.96
CA ALA A 103 -13.96 6.22 18.61
C ALA A 103 -14.21 6.91 19.97
N ALA A 104 -13.15 7.11 20.78
CA ALA A 104 -13.23 7.76 22.09
C ALA A 104 -13.58 9.26 22.00
N GLU A 105 -13.16 9.93 20.92
CA GLU A 105 -13.50 11.33 20.60
C GLU A 105 -14.95 11.50 20.10
N GLY A 106 -15.76 10.42 20.13
CA GLY A 106 -17.16 10.45 19.73
C GLY A 106 -17.39 10.17 18.24
N GLY A 107 -16.36 9.77 17.50
CA GLY A 107 -16.45 9.29 16.13
C GLY A 107 -16.94 7.84 16.02
N HIS A 108 -17.35 7.47 14.82
CA HIS A 108 -17.60 6.09 14.42
C HIS A 108 -16.82 5.82 13.14
N VAL A 109 -15.88 4.88 13.19
CA VAL A 109 -15.16 4.44 12.00
C VAL A 109 -16.09 3.53 11.21
N ALA A 110 -16.64 4.05 10.12
CA ALA A 110 -17.58 3.35 9.27
C ALA A 110 -16.90 2.25 8.44
N CYS A 111 -15.69 2.53 7.95
CA CYS A 111 -14.92 1.60 7.15
C CYS A 111 -13.42 1.96 7.17
N LEU A 112 -12.59 0.92 7.08
CA LEU A 112 -11.18 1.02 6.73
C LEU A 112 -11.01 0.70 5.24
N VAL A 113 -10.50 1.65 4.45
CA VAL A 113 -10.17 1.45 3.04
C VAL A 113 -8.67 1.21 2.94
N VAL A 114 -8.27 0.01 2.55
CA VAL A 114 -6.87 -0.44 2.59
C VAL A 114 -6.37 -0.66 1.18
N ASP A 115 -5.28 0.01 0.82
CA ASP A 115 -4.55 -0.35 -0.39
C ASP A 115 -4.05 -1.78 -0.30
N LEU A 116 -4.26 -2.60 -1.33
CA LEU A 116 -3.92 -4.01 -1.25
C LEU A 116 -2.40 -4.27 -1.14
N LEU A 117 -1.55 -3.29 -1.50
CA LEU A 117 -0.11 -3.36 -1.21
C LEU A 117 0.22 -2.98 0.25
N ALA A 118 -0.74 -2.42 1.00
CA ALA A 118 -0.68 -2.15 2.43
C ALA A 118 -1.54 -3.14 3.23
N SER A 119 -1.61 -4.40 2.79
CA SER A 119 -2.53 -5.42 3.34
C SER A 119 -2.33 -5.74 4.82
N TRP A 120 -1.20 -5.34 5.42
CA TRP A 120 -0.98 -5.44 6.87
C TRP A 120 -2.12 -4.78 7.69
N ALA A 121 -2.74 -3.72 7.17
CA ALA A 121 -3.82 -2.99 7.84
C ALA A 121 -5.15 -3.78 7.86
N ILE A 122 -5.33 -4.78 6.98
CA ILE A 122 -6.53 -5.62 6.96
C ILE A 122 -6.65 -6.39 8.27
N GLN A 123 -5.55 -6.92 8.79
CA GLN A 123 -5.55 -7.66 10.06
C GLN A 123 -6.01 -6.79 11.24
N VAL A 124 -5.68 -5.49 11.22
CA VAL A 124 -6.16 -4.53 12.23
C VAL A 124 -7.67 -4.35 12.14
N SER A 125 -8.22 -4.23 10.92
CA SER A 125 -9.67 -4.13 10.72
C SER A 125 -10.42 -5.37 11.23
N ASP A 126 -9.86 -6.57 11.00
CA ASP A 126 -10.44 -7.83 11.46
C ASP A 126 -10.45 -7.91 12.99
N ARG A 127 -9.33 -7.55 13.66
CA ARG A 127 -9.22 -7.55 15.13
C ARG A 127 -10.21 -6.61 15.80
N LEU A 128 -10.48 -5.47 15.17
CA LEU A 128 -11.39 -4.44 15.70
C LEU A 128 -12.83 -4.58 15.19
N ALA A 129 -13.12 -5.59 14.37
CA ALA A 129 -14.43 -5.79 13.73
C ALA A 129 -14.94 -4.54 12.98
N ILE A 130 -14.03 -3.81 12.32
CA ILE A 130 -14.35 -2.65 11.48
C ILE A 130 -14.51 -3.14 10.03
N PRO A 131 -15.57 -2.74 9.30
CA PRO A 131 -15.72 -3.09 7.89
C PRO A 131 -14.50 -2.65 7.07
N CYS A 132 -14.01 -3.54 6.20
CA CYS A 132 -12.81 -3.29 5.39
C CYS A 132 -13.14 -3.35 3.90
N ALA A 133 -12.60 -2.40 3.14
CA ALA A 133 -12.67 -2.39 1.68
C ALA A 133 -11.25 -2.33 1.08
N GLY A 134 -10.95 -3.24 0.16
CA GLY A 134 -9.70 -3.23 -0.59
C GLY A 134 -9.68 -2.15 -1.67
N PHE A 135 -8.56 -1.46 -1.81
CA PHE A 135 -8.32 -0.44 -2.83
C PHE A 135 -7.19 -0.86 -3.77
N TRP A 136 -7.44 -0.81 -5.08
CA TRP A 136 -6.47 -1.13 -6.11
C TRP A 136 -6.51 -0.06 -7.21
N PRO A 137 -5.62 0.93 -7.18
CA PRO A 137 -5.60 2.01 -8.17
C PRO A 137 -4.90 1.64 -9.48
N ALA A 138 -4.32 0.45 -9.57
CA ALA A 138 -3.62 -0.04 -10.75
C ALA A 138 -4.54 -0.81 -11.71
N MET A 139 -3.97 -1.42 -12.75
CA MET A 139 -4.73 -2.14 -13.77
C MET A 139 -5.47 -3.35 -13.18
N PHE A 140 -6.70 -3.59 -13.64
CA PHE A 140 -7.46 -4.78 -13.21
C PHE A 140 -6.76 -6.10 -13.56
N ALA A 141 -6.08 -6.15 -14.71
CA ALA A 141 -5.31 -7.32 -15.13
C ALA A 141 -4.17 -7.66 -14.15
N THR A 142 -3.52 -6.67 -13.52
CA THR A 142 -2.44 -6.94 -12.55
C THR A 142 -3.00 -7.44 -11.22
N TYR A 143 -4.17 -6.95 -10.80
CA TYR A 143 -4.87 -7.51 -9.65
C TYR A 143 -5.21 -8.99 -9.84
N LEU A 144 -5.76 -9.35 -11.00
CA LEU A 144 -6.10 -10.74 -11.30
C LEU A 144 -4.87 -11.63 -11.37
N PHE A 145 -3.76 -11.13 -11.93
CA PHE A 145 -2.50 -11.84 -11.93
C PHE A 145 -2.00 -12.14 -10.52
N ILE A 146 -1.97 -11.13 -9.64
CA ILE A 146 -1.55 -11.30 -8.23
C ILE A 146 -2.48 -12.28 -7.51
N SER A 147 -3.79 -12.14 -7.71
CA SER A 147 -4.80 -13.02 -7.10
C SER A 147 -4.67 -14.49 -7.56
N ALA A 148 -4.11 -14.73 -8.75
CA ALA A 148 -3.88 -16.06 -9.30
C ALA A 148 -2.53 -16.69 -8.88
N ILE A 149 -1.65 -15.96 -8.18
CA ILE A 149 -0.33 -16.48 -7.73
C ILE A 149 -0.46 -17.81 -6.97
N PRO A 150 -1.38 -18.01 -6.01
CA PRO A 150 -1.53 -19.29 -5.33
C PRO A 150 -1.82 -20.44 -6.30
N HIS A 151 -2.65 -20.20 -7.31
CA HIS A 151 -2.95 -21.17 -8.36
C HIS A 151 -1.72 -21.45 -9.24
N PHE A 152 -0.96 -20.41 -9.61
CA PHE A 152 0.27 -20.57 -10.38
C PHE A 152 1.33 -21.38 -9.63
N LEU A 153 1.45 -21.19 -8.31
CA LEU A 153 2.33 -21.99 -7.46
C LEU A 153 1.86 -23.45 -7.40
N GLN A 154 0.56 -23.67 -7.18
CA GLN A 154 -0.03 -25.01 -7.09
C GLN A 154 0.13 -25.81 -8.39
N THR A 155 -0.08 -25.15 -9.53
CA THR A 155 0.07 -25.72 -10.87
C THR A 155 1.51 -25.72 -11.38
N ARG A 156 2.44 -25.19 -10.58
CA ARG A 156 3.86 -25.03 -10.94
C ARG A 156 4.06 -24.25 -12.23
N LEU A 157 3.21 -23.27 -12.53
CA LEU A 157 3.49 -22.29 -13.57
C LEU A 157 4.64 -21.35 -13.15
N ILE A 158 4.73 -21.06 -11.84
CA ILE A 158 5.83 -20.32 -11.23
C ILE A 158 6.40 -21.07 -10.02
N SER A 159 7.67 -20.82 -9.68
CA SER A 159 8.32 -21.29 -8.45
C SER A 159 7.92 -20.44 -7.24
N ASN A 160 8.29 -20.91 -6.05
CA ASN A 160 8.21 -20.11 -4.82
C ASN A 160 9.04 -18.80 -4.87
N SER A 161 10.01 -18.70 -5.79
CA SER A 161 10.78 -17.48 -6.05
C SER A 161 10.16 -16.61 -7.15
N GLY A 162 8.95 -16.93 -7.62
CA GLY A 162 8.25 -16.20 -8.67
C GLY A 162 8.78 -16.47 -10.09
N LEU A 163 9.67 -17.44 -10.27
CA LEU A 163 10.26 -17.73 -11.57
C LEU A 163 9.36 -18.65 -12.39
N PRO A 164 9.09 -18.34 -13.68
CA PRO A 164 8.38 -19.25 -14.56
C PRO A 164 9.06 -20.62 -14.62
N GLN A 165 8.28 -21.69 -14.46
CA GLN A 165 8.79 -23.07 -14.57
C GLN A 165 8.61 -23.63 -15.99
N HIS A 166 7.69 -23.04 -16.74
CA HIS A 166 7.38 -23.42 -18.11
C HIS A 166 7.17 -22.15 -18.95
N GLU A 167 7.67 -22.16 -20.18
CA GLU A 167 7.30 -21.13 -21.14
C GLU A 167 5.91 -21.41 -21.69
N GLY A 168 5.15 -20.35 -21.94
CA GLY A 168 3.81 -20.52 -22.46
C GLY A 168 2.99 -19.26 -22.43
N LYS A 169 1.82 -19.35 -23.05
CA LYS A 169 0.80 -18.32 -23.04
C LYS A 169 -0.41 -18.88 -22.32
N PHE A 170 -0.95 -18.12 -21.38
CA PHE A 170 -2.19 -18.46 -20.72
C PHE A 170 -3.03 -17.20 -20.52
N SER A 171 -4.33 -17.38 -20.39
CA SER A 171 -5.27 -16.30 -20.07
C SER A 171 -5.90 -16.60 -18.72
N LEU A 172 -6.07 -15.56 -17.91
CA LEU A 172 -6.80 -15.65 -16.65
C LEU A 172 -8.31 -15.65 -16.89
N GLU A 173 -8.76 -14.87 -17.86
CA GLU A 173 -10.13 -14.85 -18.37
C GLU A 173 -10.08 -14.73 -19.90
N PRO A 174 -11.08 -15.23 -20.64
CA PRO A 174 -11.12 -15.14 -22.10
C PRO A 174 -11.03 -13.72 -22.65
N GLU A 175 -11.51 -12.73 -21.89
CA GLU A 175 -11.60 -11.32 -22.28
C GLU A 175 -10.35 -10.51 -21.90
N LEU A 176 -9.41 -11.11 -21.17
CA LEU A 176 -8.23 -10.42 -20.66
C LEU A 176 -6.99 -10.64 -21.53
N PRO A 177 -5.99 -9.74 -21.42
CA PRO A 177 -4.72 -9.92 -22.11
C PRO A 177 -4.08 -11.27 -21.80
N VAL A 178 -3.57 -11.92 -22.84
CA VAL A 178 -2.79 -13.16 -22.72
C VAL A 178 -1.50 -12.86 -21.99
N ILE A 179 -1.23 -13.63 -20.95
CA ILE A 179 0.01 -13.57 -20.18
C ILE A 179 1.00 -14.54 -20.80
N GLN A 180 2.16 -14.01 -21.19
CA GLN A 180 3.25 -14.83 -21.73
C GLN A 180 4.33 -15.01 -20.67
N LEU A 181 4.50 -16.25 -20.21
CA LEU A 181 5.65 -16.66 -19.44
C LEU A 181 6.80 -16.95 -20.40
N ARG A 182 7.93 -16.25 -20.18
CA ARG A 182 9.21 -16.56 -20.82
C ARG A 182 10.25 -16.84 -19.75
N ILE A 183 11.02 -17.88 -19.96
CA ILE A 183 12.20 -18.17 -19.14
C ILE A 183 13.33 -17.39 -19.79
N CYS A 184 13.61 -16.22 -19.24
CA CYS A 184 14.72 -15.41 -19.73
C CYS A 184 16.05 -16.02 -19.28
N HIS A 185 16.63 -16.93 -20.07
CA HIS A 185 18.01 -17.36 -19.90
C HIS A 185 18.95 -16.15 -20.04
N GLY A 186 19.68 -15.80 -18.97
CA GLY A 186 20.74 -14.77 -18.98
C GLY A 186 20.35 -13.36 -18.55
N LEU A 187 19.06 -13.01 -18.39
CA LEU A 187 18.68 -11.70 -17.83
C LEU A 187 18.86 -11.65 -16.31
N TRP A 188 18.63 -12.76 -15.62
CA TRP A 188 18.84 -12.86 -14.17
C TRP A 188 20.33 -12.81 -13.79
N GLU A 189 21.22 -13.38 -14.63
CA GLU A 189 22.67 -13.24 -14.46
C GLU A 189 23.10 -11.80 -14.70
N GLN A 190 22.48 -11.05 -15.62
CA GLN A 190 22.74 -9.60 -15.74
C GLN A 190 22.13 -8.78 -14.60
N THR A 191 21.04 -9.21 -13.97
CA THR A 191 20.51 -8.54 -12.76
C THR A 191 21.29 -8.92 -11.49
N LEU A 192 21.95 -10.09 -11.46
CA LEU A 192 22.83 -10.51 -10.39
C LEU A 192 24.29 -10.06 -10.56
N GLN A 193 24.82 -9.97 -11.78
CA GLN A 193 26.04 -9.21 -12.07
C GLN A 193 25.77 -7.71 -11.90
N GLY A 194 24.53 -7.27 -12.18
CA GLY A 194 23.96 -5.98 -11.82
C GLY A 194 23.68 -5.79 -10.33
N LYS A 195 24.05 -6.75 -9.45
CA LYS A 195 24.19 -6.46 -8.00
C LYS A 195 25.28 -5.43 -7.71
N GLN A 196 26.10 -5.04 -8.71
CA GLN A 196 26.95 -3.86 -8.61
C GLN A 196 26.27 -2.55 -9.10
N ASP A 197 25.17 -2.63 -9.84
CA ASP A 197 24.35 -1.48 -10.25
C ASP A 197 22.99 -1.51 -9.55
N LEU A 198 23.02 -1.38 -8.23
CA LEU A 198 21.85 -1.08 -7.38
C LEU A 198 21.15 0.24 -7.74
N ASN A 199 21.62 0.98 -8.75
CA ASN A 199 21.11 2.31 -9.11
C ASN A 199 19.84 2.26 -9.98
N PHE A 200 19.64 1.26 -10.84
CA PHE A 200 18.51 1.31 -11.80
C PHE A 200 17.13 1.13 -11.13
N GLY A 201 17.03 0.21 -10.16
CA GLY A 201 15.84 0.06 -9.33
C GLY A 201 15.65 1.26 -8.38
N LYS A 202 16.73 1.74 -7.76
CA LYS A 202 16.69 2.89 -6.85
C LYS A 202 16.30 4.20 -7.56
N GLU A 203 16.74 4.42 -8.79
CA GLU A 203 16.40 5.62 -9.59
C GLU A 203 14.92 5.61 -10.01
N LEU A 204 14.40 4.49 -10.51
CA LEU A 204 12.99 4.39 -10.90
C LEU A 204 12.04 4.47 -9.69
N TRP A 205 12.47 3.97 -8.53
CA TRP A 205 11.71 4.03 -7.28
C TRP A 205 11.79 5.38 -6.58
N ARG A 206 12.93 6.08 -6.61
CA ARG A 206 13.06 7.45 -6.05
C ARG A 206 12.07 8.44 -6.66
N ASP A 207 11.71 8.24 -7.93
CA ASP A 207 10.74 9.09 -8.62
C ASP A 207 9.26 8.70 -8.32
N GLN A 208 9.02 7.57 -7.64
CA GLN A 208 7.68 7.03 -7.35
C GLN A 208 7.31 7.01 -5.86
N VAL A 209 8.31 6.88 -4.98
CA VAL A 209 8.14 7.08 -3.53
C VAL A 209 7.98 8.57 -3.29
N LEU A 210 6.94 8.92 -2.51
CA LEU A 210 6.70 10.31 -2.11
C LEU A 210 7.90 10.85 -1.35
#